data_AF-A0A2V2XLR5-F1
#
_entry.id   AF-A0A2V2XLR5-F1
#
_cell.length_a   1.000
_cell.length_b   1.000
_cell.length_c   1.000
_cell.angle_alpha   90.00
_cell.angle_beta   90.00
_cell.angle_gamma   90.00
#
_symmetry.space_group_name_H-M   'P 1'
#
loop_
_entity.id
_entity.type
_entity.pdbx_description
1 polymer ?
#
loop_
_entity_poly.entity_id
_entity_poly.type
_entity_poly.pdbx_seq_one_letter_code
_entity_poly.pdbx_strand_id
1 'polypeptide(L)'
;MQVWGLVGRSPFPPSSSGKARESSRRIPTADARLLRKAGIIEEASSTITGGGWIIPFSVVEEKTTGLRRRWIAWPRDRNRDDPYEANVPLLHISHYSPPVMAEAVSCLDLKTSLFQVPLPRETRHFFRCRVEDGTLVELTRLPMGHKTSPEILQIIITSAIAGMTTVAHPLWAAPPLVRVGVWIDNIRIAGSKSDVTLWEAQVLRNADGRRATTGKAANRVLRSTPSWGRNLIILTVRYP
;
A
#
# COMPACT_ATOMS: atom_id res chain seq x y z
N MET A 1 18.05 1.94 7.78
CA MET A 1 18.01 2.79 6.57
C MET A 1 16.56 3.22 6.35
N GLN A 2 16.25 4.52 6.33
CA GLN A 2 14.86 4.98 6.09
C GLN A 2 14.54 4.88 4.60
N VAL A 3 13.37 4.32 4.26
CA VAL A 3 12.93 4.05 2.87
C VAL A 3 13.08 5.26 1.95
N TRP A 4 12.83 6.48 2.45
CA TRP A 4 12.94 7.72 1.70
C TRP A 4 14.37 8.10 1.26
N GLY A 5 15.39 7.61 1.97
CA GLY A 5 16.78 7.82 1.56
C GLY A 5 17.14 7.12 0.25
N LEU A 6 16.32 6.15 -0.19
CA LEU A 6 16.48 5.43 -1.45
C LEU A 6 15.63 6.01 -2.60
N VAL A 7 14.65 6.87 -2.30
CA VAL A 7 13.64 7.36 -3.26
C VAL A 7 13.93 8.79 -3.75
N GLY A 8 14.80 9.54 -3.06
CA GLY A 8 15.13 10.93 -3.42
C GLY A 8 14.11 11.96 -2.89
N ARG A 9 14.34 13.26 -3.17
CA ARG A 9 13.46 14.36 -2.76
C ARG A 9 12.42 14.70 -3.83
N SER A 10 11.20 15.04 -3.41
CA SER A 10 10.14 15.51 -4.31
C SER A 10 10.44 16.92 -4.84
N PRO A 11 10.32 17.17 -6.17
CA PRO A 11 10.60 18.47 -6.78
C PRO A 11 9.40 19.44 -6.89
N PHE A 12 8.21 19.09 -6.37
CA PHE A 12 6.98 19.81 -6.74
C PHE A 12 6.59 20.96 -5.78
N PRO A 13 6.16 22.13 -6.32
CA PRO A 13 5.66 23.25 -5.51
C PRO A 13 4.25 22.98 -4.95
N PRO A 14 3.83 23.73 -3.90
CA PRO A 14 2.49 23.62 -3.34
C PRO A 14 1.40 24.07 -4.34
N SER A 15 0.35 23.27 -4.43
CA SER A 15 -0.82 23.54 -5.30
C SER A 15 -1.83 24.45 -4.59
N SER A 16 -2.79 25.03 -5.31
CA SER A 16 -3.80 25.94 -4.76
C SER A 16 -5.07 25.18 -4.35
N SER A 17 -5.68 25.58 -3.22
CA SER A 17 -6.78 24.82 -2.59
C SER A 17 -8.14 25.06 -3.26
N GLY A 18 -8.79 24.00 -3.73
CA GLY A 18 -10.23 23.99 -4.02
C GLY A 18 -11.10 24.23 -2.78
N LYS A 19 -12.17 25.02 -2.94
CA LYS A 19 -13.15 25.36 -1.89
C LYS A 19 -14.10 24.20 -1.58
N ALA A 20 -13.65 23.15 -0.87
CA ALA A 20 -14.57 22.22 -0.23
C ALA A 20 -15.13 22.82 1.08
N ARG A 21 -16.39 22.53 1.42
CA ARG A 21 -17.05 23.01 2.65
C ARG A 21 -16.25 22.61 3.89
N GLU A 22 -15.93 23.57 4.75
CA GLU A 22 -15.05 23.41 5.91
C GLU A 22 -15.53 22.34 6.93
N SER A 23 -16.83 22.05 6.96
CA SER A 23 -17.42 20.99 7.80
C SER A 23 -17.05 19.57 7.36
N SER A 24 -16.75 19.34 6.07
CA SER A 24 -16.38 18.03 5.52
C SER A 24 -14.93 17.62 5.81
N ARG A 25 -14.17 18.47 6.51
CA ARG A 25 -12.74 18.33 6.76
C ARG A 25 -12.43 18.11 8.24
N ARG A 26 -13.37 17.52 9.00
CA ARG A 26 -13.26 17.32 10.46
C ARG A 26 -13.27 15.86 10.86
N ILE A 27 -12.30 15.47 11.70
CA ILE A 27 -12.24 14.15 12.35
C ILE A 27 -12.95 14.26 13.71
N PRO A 28 -13.81 13.29 14.08
CA PRO A 28 -14.32 13.18 15.44
C PRO A 28 -13.21 13.14 16.49
N THR A 29 -13.36 13.86 17.60
CA THR A 29 -12.28 13.95 18.61
C THR A 29 -11.84 12.58 19.15
N ALA A 30 -12.78 11.64 19.28
CA ALA A 30 -12.47 10.27 19.69
C ALA A 30 -11.60 9.52 18.65
N ASP A 31 -11.93 9.63 17.37
CA ASP A 31 -11.17 9.02 16.27
C ASP A 31 -9.77 9.68 16.17
N ALA A 32 -9.68 11.00 16.33
CA ALA A 32 -8.41 11.73 16.32
C ALA A 32 -7.46 11.25 17.44
N ARG A 33 -7.97 10.99 18.65
CA ARG A 33 -7.16 10.42 19.75
C ARG A 33 -6.57 9.05 19.39
N LEU A 34 -7.36 8.19 18.74
CA LEU A 34 -6.89 6.86 18.31
C LEU A 34 -5.84 6.97 17.20
N LEU A 35 -6.05 7.85 16.21
CA LEU A 35 -5.11 8.08 15.11
C LEU A 35 -3.79 8.68 15.60
N ARG A 36 -3.82 9.58 16.59
CA ARG A 36 -2.62 10.15 17.21
C ARG A 36 -1.84 9.08 17.99
N LYS A 37 -2.54 8.24 18.77
CA LYS A 37 -1.93 7.10 19.47
C LYS A 37 -1.29 6.09 18.50
N ALA A 38 -1.89 5.89 17.34
CA ALA A 38 -1.35 5.04 16.27
C ALA A 38 -0.21 5.72 15.47
N GLY A 39 0.09 6.99 15.75
CA GLY A 39 1.08 7.77 15.01
C GLY A 39 0.75 7.91 13.53
N ILE A 40 -0.54 8.04 13.18
CA ILE A 40 -1.05 8.32 11.83
C ILE A 40 -1.23 9.81 11.60
N ILE A 41 -1.60 10.55 12.65
CA ILE A 41 -1.71 12.01 12.64
C ILE A 41 -0.87 12.63 13.76
N GLU A 42 -0.36 13.83 13.50
CA GLU A 42 0.33 14.68 14.46
C GLU A 42 -0.25 16.11 14.38
N GLU A 43 0.08 16.95 15.35
CA GLU A 43 -0.21 18.38 15.21
C GLU A 43 0.48 18.94 13.99
N ALA A 44 -0.21 19.81 13.26
CA ALA A 44 0.34 20.38 12.04
C ALA A 44 1.56 21.26 12.35
N SER A 45 2.56 21.21 11.47
CA SER A 45 3.67 22.16 11.51
C SER A 45 3.19 23.59 11.18
N SER A 46 4.01 24.59 11.50
CA SER A 46 3.78 25.99 11.13
C SER A 46 3.86 26.27 9.63
N THR A 47 4.27 25.29 8.81
CA THR A 47 4.29 25.42 7.34
C THR A 47 2.90 25.78 6.82
N ILE A 48 2.81 26.64 5.81
CA ILE A 48 1.52 26.97 5.17
C ILE A 48 0.93 25.72 4.51
N THR A 49 -0.38 25.50 4.66
CA THR A 49 -1.07 24.37 4.02
C THR A 49 -0.97 24.47 2.50
N GLY A 50 -0.31 23.49 1.86
CA GLY A 50 0.10 23.52 0.46
C GLY A 50 -1.02 23.14 -0.53
N GLY A 51 -2.22 23.65 -0.31
CA GLY A 51 -3.41 23.41 -1.13
C GLY A 51 -4.15 22.09 -0.88
N GLY A 52 -3.48 21.10 -0.30
CA GLY A 52 -4.06 19.79 -0.03
C GLY A 52 -4.80 19.73 1.31
N TRP A 53 -6.12 19.69 1.23
CA TRP A 53 -6.97 19.29 2.36
C TRP A 53 -7.45 17.86 2.15
N ILE A 54 -7.39 17.05 3.20
CA ILE A 54 -8.02 15.73 3.18
C ILE A 54 -9.48 15.84 3.62
N ILE A 55 -10.31 14.99 3.03
CA ILE A 55 -11.66 14.71 3.49
C ILE A 55 -11.56 13.45 4.36
N PRO A 56 -11.59 13.57 5.70
CA PRO A 56 -11.57 12.41 6.57
C PRO A 56 -12.96 11.79 6.67
N PHE A 57 -13.04 10.47 6.62
CA PHE A 57 -14.25 9.73 6.96
C PHE A 57 -13.91 8.34 7.47
N SER A 58 -14.87 7.72 8.15
CA SER A 58 -14.75 6.36 8.68
C SER A 58 -15.71 5.43 7.92
N VAL A 59 -15.19 4.29 7.47
CA VAL A 59 -15.96 3.19 6.88
C VAL A 59 -16.13 2.10 7.93
N VAL A 60 -17.32 1.53 8.01
CA VAL A 60 -17.57 0.34 8.84
C VAL A 60 -17.62 -0.86 7.92
N GLU A 61 -16.72 -1.81 8.15
CA GLU A 61 -16.63 -3.08 7.44
C GLU A 61 -17.25 -4.18 8.29
N GLU A 62 -18.06 -5.03 7.68
CA GLU A 62 -18.46 -6.28 8.31
C GLU A 62 -17.33 -7.32 8.15
N LYS A 63 -16.98 -7.99 9.24
CA LYS A 63 -16.08 -9.14 9.25
C LYS A 63 -16.71 -10.30 10.00
N THR A 64 -16.19 -11.50 9.75
CA THR A 64 -16.53 -12.71 10.51
C THR A 64 -16.30 -12.56 12.01
N THR A 65 -15.39 -11.67 12.43
CA THR A 65 -15.09 -11.35 13.84
C THR A 65 -15.88 -10.15 14.38
N GLY A 66 -16.87 -9.65 13.64
CA GLY A 66 -17.66 -8.47 13.98
C GLY A 66 -17.37 -7.24 13.12
N LEU A 67 -17.97 -6.10 13.48
CA LEU A 67 -17.82 -4.84 12.77
C LEU A 67 -16.42 -4.24 13.02
N ARG A 68 -15.75 -3.82 11.94
CA ARG A 68 -14.47 -3.13 11.98
C ARG A 68 -14.61 -1.74 11.39
N ARG A 69 -14.32 -0.70 12.18
CA ARG A 69 -14.17 0.66 11.66
C ARG A 69 -12.79 0.85 11.03
N ARG A 70 -12.73 1.45 9.84
CA ARG A 70 -11.50 1.94 9.19
C ARG A 70 -11.62 3.42 8.91
N TRP A 71 -10.58 4.15 9.21
CA TRP A 71 -10.48 5.56 8.86
C TRP A 71 -9.83 5.71 7.47
N ILE A 72 -10.35 6.65 6.68
CA ILE A 72 -9.86 6.98 5.34
C ILE A 72 -9.60 8.49 5.26
N ALA A 73 -8.40 8.84 4.82
CA ALA A 73 -8.04 10.19 4.42
C ALA A 73 -8.18 10.30 2.91
N TRP A 74 -9.22 10.93 2.41
CA TRP A 74 -9.36 11.11 0.96
C TRP A 74 -8.83 12.48 0.51
N PRO A 75 -7.66 12.54 -0.15
CA PRO A 75 -7.06 13.78 -0.61
C PRO A 75 -7.63 14.17 -1.98
N ARG A 76 -8.95 14.32 -2.09
CA ARG A 76 -9.67 14.55 -3.35
C ARG A 76 -9.12 15.72 -4.14
N ASP A 77 -9.01 16.88 -3.50
CA ASP A 77 -8.53 18.11 -4.14
C ASP A 77 -7.08 17.92 -4.61
N ARG A 78 -6.21 17.37 -3.76
CA ARG A 78 -4.82 17.10 -4.13
C ARG A 78 -4.71 16.13 -5.31
N ASN A 79 -5.51 15.07 -5.37
CA ASN A 79 -5.47 14.14 -6.50
C ASN A 79 -5.90 14.80 -7.82
N ARG A 80 -6.84 15.75 -7.77
CA ARG A 80 -7.27 16.52 -8.94
C ARG A 80 -6.20 17.52 -9.39
N ASP A 81 -5.60 18.20 -8.42
CA ASP A 81 -4.76 19.38 -8.68
C ASP A 81 -3.26 19.03 -8.85
N ASP A 82 -2.87 17.78 -8.56
CA ASP A 82 -1.52 17.27 -8.80
C ASP A 82 -1.39 16.85 -10.27
N PRO A 83 -0.44 17.40 -11.06
CA PRO A 83 -0.29 17.06 -12.47
C PRO A 83 0.31 15.68 -12.71
N TYR A 84 0.88 15.03 -11.68
CA TYR A 84 1.50 13.73 -11.82
C TYR A 84 0.45 12.63 -11.91
N GLU A 85 0.52 11.78 -12.93
CA GLU A 85 -0.29 10.57 -13.04
C GLU A 85 0.51 9.34 -12.67
N ALA A 86 -0.05 8.53 -11.78
CA ALA A 86 0.64 7.36 -11.25
C ALA A 86 0.79 6.28 -12.33
N ASN A 87 2.00 5.76 -12.48
CA ASN A 87 2.31 4.73 -13.47
C ASN A 87 2.36 3.34 -12.82
N VAL A 88 1.20 2.68 -12.74
CA VAL A 88 1.07 1.29 -12.28
C VAL A 88 0.28 0.51 -13.33
N PRO A 89 0.87 0.21 -14.50
CA PRO A 89 0.11 -0.32 -15.63
C PRO A 89 -0.27 -1.79 -15.38
N LEU A 90 -1.55 -2.10 -15.60
CA LEU A 90 -2.01 -3.47 -15.74
C LEU A 90 -1.58 -4.00 -17.11
N LEU A 91 -0.83 -5.09 -17.10
CA LEU A 91 -0.42 -5.77 -18.34
C LEU A 91 -1.48 -6.79 -18.76
N HIS A 92 -1.37 -7.28 -19.99
CA HIS A 92 -2.24 -8.35 -20.47
C HIS A 92 -2.16 -9.57 -19.53
N ILE A 93 -3.29 -10.27 -19.33
CA ILE A 93 -3.40 -11.38 -18.36
C ILE A 93 -2.35 -12.49 -18.56
N SER A 94 -1.92 -12.71 -19.81
CA SER A 94 -0.86 -13.66 -20.14
C SER A 94 0.47 -13.34 -19.45
N HIS A 95 0.75 -12.08 -19.14
CA HIS A 95 1.95 -11.66 -18.41
C HIS A 95 2.01 -12.25 -17.00
N TYR A 96 0.85 -12.48 -16.37
CA TYR A 96 0.75 -13.01 -15.00
C TYR A 96 0.58 -14.53 -14.95
N SER A 97 0.52 -15.19 -16.12
CA SER A 97 0.32 -16.63 -16.25
C SER A 97 1.58 -17.50 -16.04
N PRO A 98 2.83 -17.06 -16.36
CA PRO A 98 4.01 -17.91 -16.22
C PRO A 98 4.21 -18.53 -14.82
N PRO A 99 3.94 -17.81 -13.71
CA PRO A 99 3.98 -18.41 -12.37
C PRO A 99 3.07 -19.64 -12.19
N VAL A 100 1.96 -19.75 -12.92
CA VAL A 100 1.02 -20.89 -12.86
C VAL A 100 1.68 -22.20 -13.31
N MET A 101 2.69 -22.09 -14.17
CA MET A 101 3.42 -23.22 -14.75
C MET A 101 4.71 -23.55 -13.98
N ALA A 102 5.05 -22.80 -12.93
CA ALA A 102 6.22 -23.10 -12.11
C ALA A 102 6.00 -24.31 -11.19
N GLU A 103 7.09 -24.96 -10.79
CA GLU A 103 7.05 -26.10 -9.85
C GLU A 103 6.41 -25.70 -8.50
N ALA A 104 6.79 -24.53 -7.98
CA ALA A 104 6.24 -23.95 -6.76
C ALA A 104 5.97 -22.46 -6.91
N VAL A 105 4.99 -21.97 -6.15
CA VAL A 105 4.66 -20.55 -6.03
C VAL A 105 4.40 -20.21 -4.55
N SER A 106 4.95 -19.08 -4.08
CA SER A 106 4.53 -18.42 -2.85
C SER A 106 3.89 -17.08 -3.18
N CYS A 107 2.74 -16.80 -2.56
CA CYS A 107 2.04 -15.53 -2.63
C CYS A 107 2.03 -14.91 -1.23
N LEU A 108 2.51 -13.67 -1.15
CA LEU A 108 2.58 -12.90 0.09
C LEU A 108 1.77 -11.63 -0.09
N ASP A 109 0.96 -11.30 0.91
CA ASP A 109 0.23 -10.03 0.99
C ASP A 109 0.91 -9.14 2.04
N LEU A 110 1.13 -7.86 1.76
CA LEU A 110 1.63 -6.90 2.74
C LEU A 110 0.47 -6.16 3.38
N LYS A 111 0.07 -6.63 4.56
CA LYS A 111 -1.06 -6.09 5.31
C LYS A 111 -0.82 -4.63 5.66
N THR A 112 -1.78 -3.76 5.31
CA THR A 112 -1.80 -2.32 5.70
C THR A 112 -0.55 -1.55 5.29
N SER A 113 -0.07 -1.84 4.09
CA SER A 113 1.15 -1.32 3.47
C SER A 113 1.29 0.20 3.48
N LEU A 114 0.24 0.96 3.16
CA LEU A 114 0.31 2.43 3.05
C LEU A 114 0.56 3.14 4.39
N PHE A 115 -0.15 2.75 5.46
CA PHE A 115 0.02 3.38 6.78
C PHE A 115 1.35 3.03 7.47
N GLN A 116 2.13 2.09 6.92
CA GLN A 116 3.47 1.78 7.40
C GLN A 116 4.55 2.65 6.75
N VAL A 117 4.23 3.33 5.64
CA VAL A 117 5.16 4.25 4.97
C VAL A 117 5.06 5.62 5.65
N PRO A 118 6.10 6.08 6.40
CA PRO A 118 6.13 7.45 6.95
C PRO A 118 6.04 8.47 5.82
N LEU A 119 5.49 9.65 6.05
CA LEU A 119 5.65 10.80 5.15
C LEU A 119 6.85 11.65 5.60
N PRO A 120 7.71 12.10 4.67
CA PRO A 120 8.72 13.13 4.96
C PRO A 120 8.03 14.36 5.53
N ARG A 121 8.61 14.94 6.60
CA ARG A 121 8.00 16.06 7.36
C ARG A 121 7.65 17.23 6.44
N GLU A 122 8.51 17.48 5.47
CA GLU A 122 8.40 18.55 4.49
C GLU A 122 7.19 18.38 3.56
N THR A 123 6.61 17.18 3.44
CA THR A 123 5.47 16.91 2.56
C THR A 123 4.13 16.78 3.30
N ARG A 124 4.15 16.67 4.63
CA ARG A 124 2.94 16.44 5.44
C ARG A 124 1.92 17.58 5.35
N HIS A 125 2.40 18.79 5.09
CA HIS A 125 1.56 19.98 4.91
C HIS A 125 0.62 19.91 3.69
N PHE A 126 0.76 18.90 2.82
CA PHE A 126 -0.18 18.57 1.74
C PHE A 126 -1.37 17.71 2.20
N PHE A 127 -1.34 17.18 3.43
CA PHE A 127 -2.33 16.22 3.91
C PHE A 127 -2.85 16.63 5.28
N ARG A 128 -3.64 17.69 5.31
CA ARG A 128 -4.17 18.29 6.53
C ARG A 128 -5.68 18.23 6.65
N CYS A 129 -6.15 18.15 7.88
CA CYS A 129 -7.56 18.31 8.24
C CYS A 129 -7.67 18.88 9.66
N ARG A 130 -8.90 19.17 10.09
CA ARG A 130 -9.16 19.62 11.45
C ARG A 130 -9.74 18.48 12.29
N VAL A 131 -9.56 18.58 13.59
CA VAL A 131 -10.36 17.86 14.58
C VAL A 131 -11.62 18.68 14.87
N GLU A 132 -12.67 18.04 15.40
CA GLU A 132 -13.91 18.73 15.81
C GLU A 132 -13.67 19.92 16.75
N ASP A 133 -12.66 19.83 17.63
CA ASP A 133 -12.24 20.90 18.54
C ASP A 133 -11.48 22.06 17.85
N GLY A 134 -11.27 21.97 16.54
CA GLY A 134 -10.60 22.99 15.73
C GLY A 134 -9.10 22.76 15.54
N THR A 135 -8.49 21.79 16.24
CA THR A 135 -7.05 21.50 16.15
C THR A 135 -6.68 21.12 14.71
N LEU A 136 -5.64 21.76 14.16
CA LEU A 136 -5.10 21.41 12.85
C LEU A 136 -4.12 20.25 12.98
N VAL A 137 -4.36 19.18 12.22
CA VAL A 137 -3.52 17.99 12.22
C VAL A 137 -3.06 17.66 10.80
N GLU A 138 -1.92 16.99 10.72
CA GLU A 138 -1.34 16.51 9.47
C GLU A 138 -1.06 15.01 9.52
N LEU A 139 -1.11 14.36 8.36
CA LEU A 139 -0.76 12.96 8.24
C LEU A 139 0.74 12.75 8.39
N THR A 140 1.11 11.71 9.13
CA THR A 140 2.50 11.26 9.28
C THR A 140 2.80 10.02 8.44
N ARG A 141 1.77 9.41 7.84
CA ARG A 141 1.82 8.19 7.03
C ARG A 141 1.13 8.41 5.69
N LEU A 142 1.54 7.66 4.68
CA LEU A 142 1.00 7.77 3.33
C LEU A 142 -0.52 7.50 3.33
N PRO A 143 -1.38 8.45 2.90
CA PRO A 143 -2.83 8.28 2.94
C PRO A 143 -3.33 7.20 1.99
N MET A 144 -4.28 6.42 2.48
CA MET A 144 -5.10 5.55 1.64
C MET A 144 -6.06 6.40 0.81
N GLY A 145 -5.87 6.42 -0.52
CA GLY A 145 -6.69 7.20 -1.45
C GLY A 145 -5.95 8.33 -2.18
N HIS A 146 -4.64 8.52 -1.95
CA HIS A 146 -3.83 9.37 -2.82
C HIS A 146 -3.44 8.63 -4.09
N LYS A 147 -3.54 9.29 -5.26
CA LYS A 147 -3.36 8.62 -6.56
C LYS A 147 -1.95 8.05 -6.76
N THR A 148 -0.93 8.67 -6.18
CA THR A 148 0.47 8.22 -6.29
C THR A 148 0.85 7.17 -5.25
N SER A 149 0.00 6.91 -4.26
CA SER A 149 0.30 5.95 -3.20
C SER A 149 0.55 4.51 -3.68
N PRO A 150 -0.23 3.95 -4.63
CA PRO A 150 0.05 2.62 -5.18
C PRO A 150 1.40 2.52 -5.86
N GLU A 151 1.84 3.55 -6.60
CA GLU A 151 3.14 3.57 -7.27
C GLU A 151 4.31 3.66 -6.29
N ILE A 152 4.22 4.57 -5.30
CA ILE A 152 5.20 4.64 -4.21
C ILE A 152 5.33 3.28 -3.54
N LEU A 153 4.20 2.63 -3.27
CA LEU A 153 4.19 1.33 -2.63
C LEU A 153 4.79 0.24 -3.52
N GLN A 154 4.44 0.21 -4.80
CA GLN A 154 5.02 -0.68 -5.80
C GLN A 154 6.55 -0.53 -5.81
N ILE A 155 7.08 0.69 -5.88
CA ILE A 155 8.53 0.97 -5.89
C ILE A 155 9.19 0.44 -4.60
N ILE A 156 8.61 0.74 -3.43
CA ILE A 156 9.16 0.30 -2.15
C ILE A 156 9.21 -1.22 -2.07
N ILE A 157 8.13 -1.90 -2.45
CA ILE A 157 8.07 -3.36 -2.34
C ILE A 157 9.01 -4.00 -3.34
N THR A 158 8.96 -3.60 -4.61
CA THR A 158 9.81 -4.15 -5.67
C THR A 158 11.31 -4.02 -5.36
N SER A 159 11.75 -2.82 -4.96
CA SER A 159 13.17 -2.54 -4.73
C SER A 159 13.68 -3.01 -3.38
N ALA A 160 12.88 -2.86 -2.31
CA ALA A 160 13.38 -2.99 -0.95
C ALA A 160 12.91 -4.28 -0.23
N ILE A 161 11.81 -4.90 -0.67
CA ILE A 161 11.24 -6.08 -0.01
C ILE A 161 11.38 -7.34 -0.89
N ALA A 162 10.84 -7.28 -2.10
CA ALA A 162 10.76 -8.40 -3.03
C ALA A 162 12.08 -8.68 -3.76
N GLY A 163 12.94 -7.66 -3.90
CA GLY A 163 14.26 -7.76 -4.53
C GLY A 163 14.16 -8.01 -6.04
N MET A 164 13.26 -7.33 -6.75
CA MET A 164 13.16 -7.48 -8.20
C MET A 164 14.44 -7.01 -8.89
N THR A 165 15.04 -7.88 -9.72
CA THR A 165 16.34 -7.66 -10.35
C THR A 165 16.44 -6.40 -11.22
N THR A 166 15.31 -5.91 -11.74
CA THR A 166 15.27 -4.70 -12.58
C THR A 166 15.40 -3.39 -11.79
N VAL A 167 15.14 -3.41 -10.49
CA VAL A 167 15.06 -2.19 -9.66
C VAL A 167 15.80 -2.29 -8.33
N ALA A 168 15.99 -3.51 -7.81
CA ALA A 168 16.72 -3.73 -6.58
C ALA A 168 18.23 -3.64 -6.80
N HIS A 169 18.95 -3.19 -5.77
CA HIS A 169 20.41 -3.22 -5.78
C HIS A 169 20.92 -4.67 -6.00
N PRO A 170 21.95 -4.91 -6.82
CA PRO A 170 22.38 -6.27 -7.20
C PRO A 170 22.61 -7.23 -6.02
N LEU A 171 23.19 -6.73 -4.92
CA LEU A 171 23.42 -7.51 -3.68
C LEU A 171 22.13 -7.96 -2.95
N TRP A 172 20.98 -7.38 -3.31
CA TRP A 172 19.67 -7.62 -2.67
C TRP A 172 18.65 -8.19 -3.66
N ALA A 173 19.07 -8.41 -4.91
CA ALA A 173 18.22 -8.89 -5.97
C ALA A 173 17.98 -10.40 -5.85
N ALA A 174 16.80 -10.83 -6.31
CA ALA A 174 16.44 -12.24 -6.40
C ALA A 174 17.42 -12.99 -7.32
N PRO A 175 17.77 -14.25 -6.99
CA PRO A 175 18.52 -15.10 -7.90
C PRO A 175 17.82 -15.20 -9.26
N PRO A 176 18.56 -15.32 -10.39
CA PRO A 176 17.97 -15.38 -11.73
C PRO A 176 16.95 -16.52 -11.93
N LEU A 177 17.05 -17.58 -11.13
CA LEU A 177 16.16 -18.74 -11.15
C LEU A 177 14.81 -18.48 -10.47
N VAL A 178 14.70 -17.42 -9.67
CA VAL A 178 13.48 -17.03 -8.96
C VAL A 178 12.77 -15.94 -9.76
N ARG A 179 11.52 -16.22 -10.14
CA ARG A 179 10.64 -15.23 -10.77
C ARG A 179 9.86 -14.51 -9.69
N VAL A 180 10.15 -13.22 -9.51
CA VAL A 180 9.44 -12.34 -8.57
C VAL A 180 8.51 -11.41 -9.34
N GLY A 181 7.24 -11.40 -8.97
CA GLY A 181 6.25 -10.43 -9.43
C GLY A 181 5.68 -9.64 -8.25
N VAL A 182 5.46 -8.34 -8.44
CA VAL A 182 4.84 -7.48 -7.42
C VAL A 182 3.68 -6.74 -8.05
N TRP A 183 2.56 -6.67 -7.33
CA TRP A 183 1.42 -5.86 -7.67
C TRP A 183 0.86 -5.16 -6.44
N ILE A 184 1.11 -3.85 -6.34
CA ILE A 184 0.77 -2.99 -5.21
C ILE A 184 1.31 -3.61 -3.91
N ASP A 185 0.47 -4.26 -3.10
CA ASP A 185 0.83 -4.91 -1.82
C ASP A 185 1.08 -6.42 -1.93
N ASN A 186 0.85 -7.01 -3.10
CA ASN A 186 1.00 -8.44 -3.32
C ASN A 186 2.36 -8.78 -3.94
N ILE A 187 3.00 -9.83 -3.42
CA ILE A 187 4.26 -10.39 -3.93
C ILE A 187 4.01 -11.84 -4.34
N ARG A 188 4.50 -12.21 -5.52
CA ARG A 188 4.49 -13.58 -6.03
C ARG A 188 5.92 -14.03 -6.30
N ILE A 189 6.27 -15.21 -5.82
CA ILE A 189 7.58 -15.83 -5.99
C ILE A 189 7.35 -17.18 -6.65
N ALA A 190 7.95 -17.43 -7.81
CA ALA A 190 7.76 -18.66 -8.56
C ALA A 190 9.11 -19.25 -9.02
N GLY A 191 9.24 -20.57 -8.98
CA GLY A 191 10.49 -21.28 -9.30
C GLY A 191 10.47 -22.70 -8.79
N SER A 192 11.66 -23.26 -8.54
CA SER A 192 11.78 -24.55 -7.86
C SER A 192 11.30 -24.46 -6.41
N LYS A 193 10.94 -25.59 -5.79
CA LYS A 193 10.49 -25.59 -4.38
C LYS A 193 11.55 -25.05 -3.42
N SER A 194 12.82 -25.38 -3.63
CA SER A 194 13.93 -24.89 -2.81
C SER A 194 14.10 -23.39 -2.95
N ASP A 195 14.09 -22.88 -4.18
CA ASP A 195 14.34 -21.46 -4.46
C ASP A 195 13.20 -20.58 -3.96
N VAL A 196 11.95 -21.03 -4.14
CA VAL A 196 10.76 -20.32 -3.62
C VAL A 196 10.80 -20.24 -2.10
N THR A 197 11.15 -21.34 -1.41
CA THR A 197 11.21 -21.36 0.06
C THR A 197 12.32 -20.46 0.59
N LEU A 198 13.50 -20.50 -0.06
CA LEU A 198 14.64 -19.66 0.31
C LEU A 198 14.31 -18.16 0.14
N TRP A 199 13.73 -17.81 -1.01
CA TRP A 199 13.43 -16.41 -1.31
C TRP A 199 12.22 -15.89 -0.53
N GLU A 200 11.21 -16.70 -0.28
CA GLU A 200 10.11 -16.38 0.65
C GLU A 200 10.68 -15.97 2.02
N ALA A 201 11.60 -16.76 2.57
CA ALA A 201 12.24 -16.42 3.84
C ALA A 201 13.04 -15.11 3.76
N GLN A 202 13.71 -14.84 2.64
CA GLN A 202 14.42 -13.57 2.44
C GLN A 202 13.45 -12.38 2.34
N VAL A 203 12.34 -12.51 1.63
CA VAL A 203 11.31 -11.46 1.53
C VAL A 203 10.70 -11.16 2.90
N LEU A 204 10.42 -12.20 3.70
CA LEU A 204 9.95 -12.02 5.07
C LEU A 204 10.98 -11.30 5.95
N ARG A 205 12.27 -11.67 5.86
CA ARG A 205 13.36 -10.95 6.54
C ARG A 205 13.47 -9.49 6.10
N ASN A 206 13.35 -9.23 4.80
CA ASN A 206 13.41 -7.89 4.24
C ASN A 206 12.26 -7.02 4.75
N ALA A 207 11.05 -7.58 4.80
CA ALA A 207 9.85 -6.93 5.33
C ALA A 207 10.02 -6.61 6.82
N ASP A 208 10.45 -7.58 7.63
CA ASP A 208 10.69 -7.40 9.07
C ASP A 208 11.74 -6.31 9.34
N GLY A 209 12.88 -6.35 8.62
CA GLY A 209 13.92 -5.32 8.72
C GLY A 209 13.46 -3.92 8.32
N ARG A 210 12.33 -3.80 7.61
CA ARG A 210 11.67 -2.53 7.22
C ARG A 210 10.42 -2.23 8.03
N ARG A 211 10.13 -3.03 9.08
CA ARG A 211 8.94 -2.93 9.92
C ARG A 211 7.64 -3.02 9.11
N ALA A 212 7.67 -3.79 8.03
CA ALA A 212 6.52 -4.07 7.18
C ALA A 212 5.84 -5.37 7.62
N THR A 213 4.54 -5.31 7.83
CA THR A 213 3.71 -6.43 8.28
C THR A 213 3.22 -7.23 7.08
N THR A 214 3.45 -8.54 7.09
CA THR A 214 2.94 -9.47 6.07
C THR A 214 1.66 -10.15 6.56
N GLY A 215 0.63 -10.18 5.70
CA GLY A 215 -0.53 -11.03 5.86
C GLY A 215 -0.15 -12.47 5.51
N LYS A 216 -0.25 -13.39 6.47
CA LYS A 216 -0.08 -14.82 6.17
C LYS A 216 -1.26 -15.30 5.33
N ALA A 217 -1.05 -15.40 4.02
CA ALA A 217 -1.83 -16.24 3.10
C ALA A 217 -0.87 -17.14 2.33
N ALA A 218 -0.04 -17.92 3.04
CA ALA A 218 0.81 -18.93 2.42
C ALA A 218 -0.07 -20.08 1.89
N ASN A 219 -0.74 -19.87 0.76
CA ASN A 219 -1.35 -20.94 -0.01
C ASN A 219 -0.22 -21.72 -0.70
N ARG A 220 0.45 -22.61 0.04
CA ARG A 220 1.37 -23.58 -0.54
C ARG A 220 0.53 -24.65 -1.24
N VAL A 221 0.27 -24.47 -2.53
CA VAL A 221 -0.29 -25.54 -3.36
C VAL A 221 0.87 -26.43 -3.80
N LEU A 222 1.02 -27.58 -3.15
CA LEU A 222 1.94 -28.62 -3.59
C LEU A 222 1.28 -29.33 -4.79
N ARG A 223 1.88 -29.27 -5.99
CA ARG A 223 1.45 -30.16 -7.08
C ARG A 223 1.98 -31.56 -6.83
N SER A 224 1.35 -32.30 -5.91
CA SER A 224 1.42 -33.75 -5.89
C SER A 224 0.13 -34.28 -6.55
N THR A 225 0.25 -34.63 -7.84
CA THR A 225 -0.74 -35.24 -8.78
C THR A 225 -1.78 -34.31 -9.46
N PRO A 226 -2.12 -34.56 -10.75
CA PRO A 226 -3.10 -33.77 -11.47
C PRO A 226 -4.51 -34.21 -11.07
N SER A 227 -5.07 -33.62 -10.01
CA SER A 227 -6.50 -33.75 -9.76
C SER A 227 -7.25 -32.76 -10.67
N TRP A 228 -7.86 -33.28 -11.72
CA TRP A 228 -9.05 -32.68 -12.32
C TRP A 228 -10.19 -32.76 -11.29
N GLY A 229 -10.14 -31.90 -10.28
CA GLY A 229 -11.11 -31.80 -9.20
C GLY A 229 -11.94 -30.55 -9.36
N ARG A 230 -13.19 -30.73 -9.81
CA ARG A 230 -14.23 -29.73 -10.01
C ARG A 230 -14.31 -28.71 -8.88
N ASN A 231 -14.11 -27.44 -9.19
CA ASN A 231 -14.82 -26.34 -8.54
C ASN A 231 -15.41 -25.46 -9.64
N LEU A 232 -16.56 -25.93 -10.14
CA LEU A 232 -17.43 -25.19 -11.03
C LEU A 232 -17.96 -23.98 -10.24
N ILE A 233 -17.50 -22.77 -10.56
CA ILE A 233 -18.10 -21.54 -10.04
C ILE A 233 -19.46 -21.42 -10.73
N ILE A 234 -20.54 -21.75 -10.02
CA ILE A 234 -21.91 -21.52 -10.48
C ILE A 234 -22.24 -20.05 -10.19
N LEU A 235 -22.30 -19.24 -11.26
CA LEU A 235 -22.86 -17.89 -11.21
C LEU A 235 -24.39 -17.98 -11.36
N THR A 236 -25.12 -18.02 -10.25
CA THR A 236 -26.56 -17.74 -10.27
C THR A 236 -26.79 -16.24 -10.25
N VAL A 237 -27.12 -15.69 -11.42
CA VAL A 237 -27.68 -14.34 -11.54
C VAL A 237 -29.19 -14.44 -11.32
N ARG A 238 -29.72 -13.74 -10.33
CA ARG A 238 -31.14 -13.38 -10.27
C ARG A 238 -31.23 -11.86 -10.28
N TYR A 239 -31.76 -11.31 -11.36
CA TYR A 239 -32.21 -9.92 -11.39
C TYR A 239 -33.68 -9.85 -10.94
N PRO A 240 -34.09 -8.81 -10.21
CA PRO A 240 -35.43 -8.26 -10.39
C PRO A 240 -35.53 -7.49 -11.72
#